data_AF-A0A4Q3L9B1-F1
#
_entry.id   AF-A0A4Q3L9B1-F1
#
_cell.length_a   1.000
_cell.length_b   1.000
_cell.length_c   1.000
_cell.angle_alpha   90.00
_cell.angle_beta   90.00
_cell.angle_gamma   90.00
#
_symmetry.space_group_name_H-M   'P 1'
#
loop_
_entity.id
_entity.type
_entity.pdbx_description
1 polymer ?
#
loop_
_entity_poly.entity_id
_entity_poly.type
_entity_poly.pdbx_seq_one_letter_code
_entity_poly.pdbx_strand_id
1 'polypeptide(L)'
;MTFSYTGAASGPVGAVRFTIGDTHEKLSRISDEDIDYLLAQTNGNVQAASRLALEAIIAGLSQICDQSVGGVSKSWSQMRDGYQATLALIKSRSQYASGLPMAGGISKVQERLTERNPDRIRPQYTTRMMMGRHGQSSGLYNLNQARLDED
;
A
#
# COMPACT_ATOMS: atom_id res chain seq x y z
N MET A 1 23.08 -9.13 24.12
CA MET A 1 21.76 -8.79 24.65
C MET A 1 21.02 -10.10 24.87
N THR A 2 20.50 -10.33 26.08
CA THR A 2 19.72 -11.52 26.42
C THR A 2 18.33 -11.03 26.79
N PHE A 3 17.35 -11.31 25.96
CA PHE A 3 15.93 -11.11 26.28
C PHE A 3 15.24 -12.47 26.15
N SER A 4 14.11 -12.64 26.84
CA SER A 4 13.39 -13.92 26.85
C SER A 4 12.12 -13.84 25.99
N TYR A 5 12.01 -14.68 24.97
CA TYR A 5 10.77 -14.79 24.20
C TYR A 5 9.85 -15.83 24.83
N THR A 6 8.82 -15.37 25.54
CA THR A 6 7.84 -16.20 26.25
C THR A 6 6.57 -16.48 25.43
N GLY A 7 6.49 -15.96 24.19
CA GLY A 7 5.38 -16.21 23.25
C GLY A 7 4.60 -14.95 22.83
N ALA A 8 3.87 -15.06 21.72
CA ALA A 8 3.12 -13.95 21.09
C ALA A 8 2.02 -13.36 21.99
N ALA A 9 1.49 -14.16 22.92
CA ALA A 9 0.46 -13.75 23.87
C ALA A 9 1.02 -13.11 25.15
N SER A 10 2.34 -13.05 25.33
CA SER A 10 2.95 -12.56 26.57
C SER A 10 2.93 -11.04 26.71
N GLY A 11 2.62 -10.30 25.64
CA GLY A 11 2.60 -8.84 25.64
C GLY A 11 2.75 -8.24 24.24
N PRO A 12 2.61 -6.92 24.09
CA PRO A 12 2.70 -6.25 22.79
C PRO A 12 4.09 -6.41 22.15
N VAL A 13 5.17 -6.45 22.94
CA VAL A 13 6.54 -6.75 22.47
C VAL A 13 6.63 -8.15 21.85
N GLY A 14 6.10 -9.16 22.54
CA GLY A 14 6.03 -10.53 22.05
C GLY A 14 5.21 -10.65 20.76
N ALA A 15 4.11 -9.90 20.66
CA ALA A 15 3.29 -9.85 19.46
C ALA A 15 4.03 -9.21 18.26
N VAL A 16 4.81 -8.14 18.50
CA VAL A 16 5.66 -7.52 17.47
C VAL A 16 6.71 -8.52 17.00
N ARG A 17 7.43 -9.18 17.92
CA ARG A 17 8.44 -10.21 17.62
C ARG A 17 7.89 -11.36 16.80
N PHE A 18 6.74 -11.89 17.20
CA PHE A 18 6.06 -12.93 16.46
C PHE A 18 5.71 -12.47 15.03
N THR A 19 5.22 -11.25 14.88
CA THR A 19 4.82 -10.70 13.58
C THR A 19 6.00 -10.52 12.63
N ILE A 20 7.17 -10.10 13.14
CA ILE A 20 8.39 -9.96 12.34
C ILE A 20 9.15 -11.29 12.14
N GLY A 21 8.75 -12.35 12.86
CA GLY A 21 9.42 -13.66 12.84
C GLY A 21 10.69 -13.72 13.68
N ASP A 22 10.92 -12.75 14.57
CA ASP A 22 12.12 -12.65 15.41
C ASP A 22 11.90 -13.30 16.78
N THR A 23 11.69 -14.62 16.77
CA THR A 23 11.34 -15.42 17.97
C THR A 23 12.53 -16.14 18.60
N HIS A 24 13.70 -16.12 17.95
CA HIS A 24 14.88 -16.85 18.39
C HIS A 24 15.89 -15.90 19.04
N GLU A 25 16.05 -16.00 20.37
CA GLU A 25 16.85 -15.09 21.17
C GLU A 25 18.30 -14.91 20.66
N LYS A 26 18.94 -15.99 20.20
CA LYS A 26 20.32 -15.97 19.69
C LYS A 26 20.48 -15.30 18.33
N LEU A 27 19.40 -15.19 17.56
CA LEU A 27 19.40 -14.65 16.20
C LEU A 27 18.73 -13.28 16.12
N SER A 28 18.27 -12.77 17.26
CA SER A 28 17.53 -11.52 17.36
C SER A 28 18.29 -10.34 16.82
N ARG A 29 17.56 -9.50 16.09
CA ARG A 29 18.11 -8.34 15.38
C ARG A 29 17.72 -7.02 16.01
N ILE A 30 16.69 -7.03 16.84
CA ILE A 30 16.22 -5.86 17.57
C ILE A 30 16.12 -6.19 19.07
N SER A 31 16.37 -5.18 19.91
CA SER A 31 16.23 -5.29 21.36
C SER A 31 14.77 -5.13 21.79
N ASP A 32 14.43 -5.54 23.02
CA ASP A 32 13.07 -5.34 23.55
C ASP A 32 12.81 -3.85 23.81
N GLU A 33 13.84 -3.12 24.25
CA GLU A 33 13.79 -1.69 24.51
C GLU A 33 13.48 -0.88 23.24
N ASP A 34 14.07 -1.25 22.11
CA ASP A 34 13.77 -0.63 20.82
C ASP A 34 12.35 -0.94 20.37
N ILE A 35 11.85 -2.16 20.61
CA ILE A 35 10.47 -2.52 20.29
C ILE A 35 9.49 -1.72 21.16
N ASP A 36 9.78 -1.56 22.45
CA ASP A 36 8.98 -0.74 23.36
C ASP A 36 8.95 0.72 22.93
N TYR A 37 10.09 1.27 22.49
CA TYR A 37 10.15 2.62 21.91
C TYR A 37 9.25 2.74 20.66
N LEU A 38 9.32 1.76 19.74
CA LEU A 38 8.50 1.76 18.53
C LEU A 38 7.00 1.61 18.85
N LEU A 39 6.64 0.81 19.84
CA LEU A 39 5.27 0.68 20.32
C LEU A 39 4.77 1.98 20.94
N ALA A 40 5.61 2.69 21.71
CA ALA A 40 5.27 4.01 22.24
C ALA A 40 5.03 5.01 21.10
N GLN A 41 5.85 4.98 20.05
CA GLN A 41 5.71 5.86 18.89
C GLN A 41 4.42 5.59 18.07
N THR A 42 3.91 4.35 18.07
CA THR A 42 2.72 3.96 17.31
C THR A 42 1.45 3.86 18.17
N ASN A 43 1.47 4.41 19.38
CA ASN A 43 0.36 4.33 20.35
C ASN A 43 -0.08 2.88 20.64
N GLY A 44 0.87 1.96 20.76
CA GLY A 44 0.63 0.54 21.05
C GLY A 44 0.12 -0.27 19.85
N ASN A 45 0.11 0.30 18.65
CA ASN A 45 -0.28 -0.44 17.45
C ASN A 45 0.83 -1.40 17.01
N VAL A 46 0.60 -2.69 17.27
CA VAL A 46 1.54 -3.79 16.95
C VAL A 46 1.88 -3.83 15.46
N GLN A 47 0.90 -3.70 14.56
CA GLN A 47 1.16 -3.80 13.12
C GLN A 47 2.02 -2.63 12.61
N ALA A 48 1.74 -1.42 13.10
CA ALA A 48 2.54 -0.24 12.76
C ALA A 48 3.96 -0.35 13.36
N ALA A 49 4.08 -0.80 14.60
CA ALA A 49 5.38 -1.00 15.27
C ALA A 49 6.21 -2.07 14.55
N SER A 50 5.61 -3.22 14.19
CA SER A 50 6.27 -4.28 13.41
C SER A 50 6.80 -3.76 12.07
N ARG A 51 6.06 -2.87 11.42
CA ARG A 51 6.48 -2.27 10.15
C ARG A 51 7.74 -1.41 10.32
N LEU A 52 7.78 -0.58 11.35
CA LEU A 52 8.95 0.25 11.68
C LEU A 52 10.15 -0.61 12.12
N ALA A 53 9.90 -1.66 12.91
CA ALA A 53 10.93 -2.61 13.33
C ALA A 53 11.59 -3.30 12.13
N LEU A 54 10.78 -3.75 11.15
CA LEU A 54 11.30 -4.33 9.91
C LEU A 54 12.11 -3.31 9.10
N GLU A 55 11.64 -2.06 8.99
CA GLU A 55 12.37 -0.99 8.29
C GLU A 55 13.74 -0.72 8.96
N ALA A 56 13.81 -0.73 10.29
CA ALA A 56 15.07 -0.61 11.03
C ALA A 56 16.03 -1.79 10.78
N ILE A 57 15.52 -3.03 10.82
CA ILE A 57 16.32 -4.24 10.54
C ILE A 57 16.86 -4.21 9.09
N ILE A 58 16.01 -3.85 8.12
CA ILE A 58 16.40 -3.74 6.71
C ILE A 58 17.48 -2.65 6.53
N ALA A 59 17.35 -1.51 7.21
CA ALA A 59 18.35 -0.45 7.16
C ALA A 59 19.70 -0.93 7.70
N GLY A 60 19.71 -1.65 8.83
CA GLY A 60 20.93 -2.25 9.39
C GLY A 60 21.56 -3.28 8.46
N LEU A 61 20.76 -4.18 7.87
CA LEU A 61 21.25 -5.19 6.92
C LEU A 61 21.78 -4.55 5.62
N SER A 62 21.26 -3.39 5.23
CA SER A 62 21.69 -2.70 4.01
C SER A 62 23.09 -2.09 4.12
N GLN A 63 23.63 -1.96 5.33
CA GLN A 63 25.00 -1.48 5.57
C GLN A 63 26.04 -2.59 5.47
N ILE A 64 25.61 -3.86 5.41
CA ILE A 64 26.50 -5.03 5.46
C ILE A 64 26.59 -5.65 4.07
N CYS A 65 27.80 -6.01 3.65
CA CYS A 65 28.04 -6.73 2.40
C CYS A 65 28.04 -8.25 2.61
N ASP A 66 27.75 -9.00 1.53
CA ASP A 66 27.85 -10.45 1.53
C ASP A 66 29.30 -10.90 1.74
N GLN A 67 29.48 -11.96 2.53
CA GLN A 67 30.80 -12.45 2.91
C GLN A 67 30.97 -13.89 2.48
N SER A 68 32.13 -14.20 1.92
CA SER A 68 32.52 -15.57 1.57
C SER A 68 33.95 -15.81 2.02
N VAL A 69 34.17 -16.91 2.74
CA VAL A 69 35.50 -17.33 3.18
C VAL A 69 35.65 -18.81 2.86
N GLY A 70 36.55 -19.11 1.90
CA GLY A 70 36.74 -20.47 1.41
C GLY A 70 35.46 -21.04 0.79
N GLY A 71 34.96 -22.16 1.34
CA GLY A 71 33.72 -22.81 0.90
C GLY A 71 32.45 -22.37 1.64
N VAL A 72 32.53 -21.44 2.59
CA VAL A 72 31.38 -20.98 3.38
C VAL A 72 31.01 -19.56 2.98
N SER A 73 29.75 -19.36 2.61
CA SER A 73 29.19 -18.05 2.28
C SER A 73 28.07 -17.66 3.25
N LYS A 74 27.97 -16.36 3.53
CA LYS A 74 26.86 -15.73 4.25
C LYS A 74 26.29 -14.62 3.38
N SER A 75 25.07 -14.84 2.91
CA SER A 75 24.32 -13.91 2.06
C SER A 75 23.39 -13.04 2.93
N TRP A 76 23.89 -11.90 3.36
CA TRP A 76 23.12 -10.89 4.09
C TRP A 76 22.09 -10.21 3.18
N SER A 77 22.40 -10.10 1.88
CA SER A 77 21.49 -9.63 0.84
C SER A 77 20.20 -10.46 0.79
N GLN A 78 20.33 -11.79 0.77
CA GLN A 78 19.19 -12.72 0.77
C GLN A 78 18.33 -12.57 2.02
N MET A 79 18.97 -12.39 3.19
CA MET A 79 18.25 -12.15 4.44
C MET A 79 17.46 -10.83 4.39
N ARG A 80 18.07 -9.75 3.89
CA ARG A 80 17.40 -8.46 3.69
C ARG A 80 16.20 -8.59 2.77
N ASP A 81 16.35 -9.30 1.65
CA ASP A 81 15.28 -9.49 0.67
C ASP A 81 14.10 -10.28 1.27
N GLY A 82 14.38 -11.26 2.16
CA GLY A 82 13.37 -11.95 2.96
C GLY A 82 12.55 -10.99 3.84
N TYR A 83 13.21 -10.10 4.58
CA TYR A 83 12.51 -9.10 5.40
C TYR A 83 11.74 -8.08 4.56
N GLN A 84 12.24 -7.69 3.39
CA GLN A 84 11.51 -6.83 2.46
C GLN A 84 10.22 -7.49 1.97
N ALA A 85 10.25 -8.80 1.69
CA ALA A 85 9.05 -9.55 1.32
C ALA A 85 8.04 -9.61 2.48
N THR A 86 8.50 -9.83 3.72
CA THR A 86 7.63 -9.78 4.92
C THR A 86 7.00 -8.41 5.10
N LEU A 87 7.78 -7.34 4.92
CA LEU A 87 7.30 -5.95 4.99
C LEU A 87 6.22 -5.67 3.94
N ALA A 88 6.41 -6.14 2.70
CA ALA A 88 5.43 -6.01 1.63
C ALA A 88 4.12 -6.74 1.97
N LEU A 89 4.20 -7.92 2.59
CA LEU A 89 3.04 -8.69 3.03
C LEU A 89 2.24 -7.97 4.14
N ILE A 90 2.92 -7.34 5.10
CA ILE A 90 2.26 -6.58 6.16
C ILE A 90 1.61 -5.30 5.58
N LYS A 91 2.29 -4.63 4.65
CA LYS A 91 1.74 -3.47 3.93
C LYS A 91 0.50 -3.84 3.10
N SER A 92 0.50 -4.98 2.41
CA SER A 92 -0.68 -5.41 1.66
C SER A 92 -1.85 -5.77 2.59
N ARG A 93 -1.60 -6.51 3.68
CA ARG A 93 -2.63 -6.85 4.68
C ARG A 93 -3.29 -5.60 5.30
N SER A 94 -2.49 -4.58 5.63
CA SER A 94 -3.03 -3.31 6.15
C SER A 94 -3.84 -2.53 5.11
N GLN A 95 -3.47 -2.59 3.83
CA GLN A 95 -4.26 -1.99 2.74
C GLN A 95 -5.60 -2.71 2.54
N TYR A 96 -5.63 -4.05 2.60
CA TYR A 96 -6.88 -4.81 2.52
C TYR A 96 -7.79 -4.56 3.73
N ALA A 97 -7.22 -4.39 4.93
CA ALA A 97 -7.98 -4.02 6.12
C ALA A 97 -8.64 -2.63 6.02
N SER A 98 -8.10 -1.73 5.19
CA SER A 98 -8.69 -0.40 4.91
C SER A 98 -9.90 -0.45 3.97
N GLY A 99 -10.33 -1.64 3.50
CA GLY A 99 -11.65 -1.85 2.90
C GLY A 99 -11.91 -1.19 1.54
N LEU A 100 -10.90 -0.62 0.88
CA LEU A 100 -11.06 -0.08 -0.47
C LEU A 100 -10.59 -1.13 -1.49
N PRO A 101 -11.49 -1.87 -2.14
CA PRO A 101 -11.11 -2.70 -3.27
C PRO A 101 -10.55 -1.80 -4.38
N MET A 102 -9.22 -1.79 -4.53
CA MET A 102 -8.55 -1.21 -5.68
C MET A 102 -8.57 -2.25 -6.80
N ALA A 103 -9.67 -2.34 -7.54
CA ALA A 103 -9.63 -2.99 -8.85
C ALA A 103 -9.19 -1.95 -9.90
N GLY A 104 -8.27 -2.34 -10.78
CA GLY A 104 -7.81 -1.50 -11.86
C GLY A 104 -9.00 -1.04 -12.71
N GLY A 105 -9.23 0.27 -12.79
CA GLY A 105 -10.30 0.86 -13.61
C GLY A 105 -11.60 1.25 -12.88
N ILE A 106 -11.79 0.93 -11.60
CA ILE A 106 -13.01 1.35 -10.84
C ILE A 106 -12.78 2.49 -9.84
N SER A 107 -11.53 2.86 -9.59
CA SER A 107 -11.23 3.96 -8.67
C SER A 107 -11.63 5.29 -9.32
N LYS A 108 -12.76 5.87 -8.87
CA LYS A 108 -13.20 7.23 -9.27
C LYS A 108 -12.14 8.30 -9.03
N VAL A 109 -11.23 8.09 -8.07
CA VAL A 109 -10.11 9.00 -7.84
C VAL A 109 -9.07 8.85 -8.95
N GLN A 110 -8.75 7.62 -9.32
CA GLN A 110 -7.79 7.35 -10.40
C GLN A 110 -8.35 7.77 -11.76
N GLU A 111 -9.65 7.58 -12.01
CA GLU A 111 -10.35 8.13 -13.16
C GLU A 111 -10.19 9.65 -13.25
N ARG A 112 -10.47 10.38 -12.16
CA ARG A 112 -10.31 11.84 -12.12
C ARG A 112 -8.86 12.31 -12.30
N LEU A 113 -7.89 11.57 -11.77
CA LEU A 113 -6.46 11.86 -11.97
C LEU A 113 -6.05 11.60 -13.43
N THR A 114 -6.54 10.52 -14.03
CA THR A 114 -6.33 10.18 -15.44
C THR A 114 -7.05 11.15 -16.38
N GLU A 115 -8.22 11.68 -16.02
CA GLU A 115 -8.91 12.74 -16.76
C GLU A 115 -8.18 14.09 -16.72
N ARG A 116 -7.54 14.42 -15.61
CA ARG A 116 -6.75 15.65 -15.45
C ARG A 116 -5.37 15.60 -16.09
N ASN A 117 -4.91 14.43 -16.55
CA ASN A 117 -3.61 14.30 -17.20
C ASN A 117 -3.65 14.98 -18.60
N PRO A 118 -2.90 16.07 -18.83
CA PRO A 118 -2.90 16.80 -20.10
C PRO A 118 -2.28 16.00 -21.26
N ASP A 119 -1.41 15.04 -20.96
CA ASP A 119 -0.71 14.22 -21.96
C ASP A 119 -1.50 12.96 -22.34
N ARG A 120 -2.70 12.78 -21.77
CA ARG A 120 -3.54 11.61 -22.07
C ARG A 120 -4.14 11.72 -23.47
N ILE A 121 -3.79 10.78 -24.33
CA ILE A 121 -4.48 10.54 -25.61
C ILE A 121 -5.94 10.19 -25.29
N ARG A 122 -6.85 11.11 -25.64
CA ARG A 122 -8.29 10.90 -25.44
C ARG A 122 -8.80 9.90 -26.48
N PRO A 123 -9.63 8.91 -26.08
CA PRO A 123 -10.21 7.97 -27.02
C PRO A 123 -11.08 8.72 -28.05
N GLN A 124 -10.96 8.35 -29.32
CA GLN A 124 -11.67 9.00 -30.43
C GLN A 124 -13.18 8.75 -30.43
N TYR A 125 -13.64 7.71 -29.73
CA TYR A 125 -15.04 7.34 -29.61
C TYR A 125 -15.46 7.38 -28.15
N THR A 126 -16.52 8.13 -27.87
CA THR A 126 -17.16 8.18 -26.54
C THR A 126 -18.54 7.57 -26.61
N THR A 127 -19.05 7.00 -25.52
CA THR A 127 -20.39 6.38 -25.45
C THR A 127 -21.50 7.35 -25.91
N ARG A 128 -21.31 8.67 -25.73
CA ARG A 128 -22.21 9.72 -26.24
C ARG A 128 -22.32 9.73 -27.77
N MET A 129 -21.25 9.37 -28.49
CA MET A 129 -21.25 9.26 -29.96
C MET A 129 -21.95 7.98 -30.43
N MET A 130 -21.96 6.92 -29.61
CA MET A 130 -22.60 5.65 -29.93
C MET A 130 -24.12 5.67 -29.65
N MET A 131 -24.57 6.57 -28.76
CA MET A 131 -25.99 6.76 -28.39
C MET A 131 -26.75 7.71 -29.33
N GLY A 132 -26.07 8.29 -30.33
CA GLY A 132 -26.63 9.29 -31.26
C GLY A 132 -27.28 8.74 -32.53
N ARG A 133 -27.66 7.46 -32.59
CA ARG A 133 -28.29 6.89 -33.79
C ARG A 133 -29.39 5.87 -33.49
N HIS A 134 -30.36 6.21 -32.65
CA HIS A 134 -31.70 5.60 -32.64
C HIS A 134 -32.69 6.62 -32.06
N GLY A 135 -33.45 7.28 -32.94
CA GLY A 135 -34.44 8.29 -32.56
C GLY A 135 -34.72 9.31 -33.66
N GLN A 136 -34.98 8.87 -34.89
CA GLN A 136 -35.70 9.73 -35.84
C GLN A 136 -37.20 9.59 -35.57
N SER A 137 -37.89 10.69 -35.29
CA SER A 137 -39.06 11.15 -36.07
C SER A 137 -39.96 12.12 -35.28
N SER A 138 -40.59 13.00 -36.06
CA SER A 138 -41.80 13.79 -35.80
C SER A 138 -41.63 15.19 -35.19
N GLY A 139 -42.17 16.18 -35.90
CA GLY A 139 -42.57 17.47 -35.32
C GLY A 139 -42.13 18.71 -36.09
N LEU A 140 -42.77 18.98 -37.23
CA LEU A 140 -43.02 20.36 -37.69
C LEU A 140 -43.77 21.13 -36.58
N TYR A 141 -43.81 22.48 -36.64
CA TYR A 141 -44.32 23.48 -35.67
C TYR A 141 -43.24 23.97 -34.67
N ASN A 142 -42.84 25.25 -34.56
CA ASN A 142 -43.52 26.52 -34.82
C ASN A 142 -42.50 27.62 -35.19
N LEU A 143 -42.73 28.30 -36.32
CA LEU A 143 -42.00 29.51 -36.77
C LEU A 143 -42.68 30.81 -36.29
N ASN A 144 -43.35 30.81 -35.13
CA ASN A 144 -44.10 31.96 -34.62
C ASN A 144 -43.68 32.36 -33.19
N GLN A 145 -42.45 32.83 -33.03
CA GLN A 145 -42.05 33.67 -31.88
C GLN A 145 -41.27 34.91 -32.33
N ALA A 146 -41.73 35.53 -33.42
CA ALA A 146 -41.22 36.81 -33.91
C ALA A 146 -42.37 37.80 -34.06
N ARG A 147 -43.03 38.15 -32.95
CA ARG A 147 -43.76 39.42 -32.73
C ARG A 147 -44.43 39.38 -31.36
N LEU A 148 -44.51 40.55 -30.72
CA LEU A 148 -45.13 40.88 -29.43
C LEU A 148 -44.13 41.01 -28.27
N ASP A 149 -43.22 41.97 -28.40
CA ASP A 149 -42.67 42.76 -27.29
C ASP A 149 -42.52 44.21 -27.79
N GLU A 150 -43.65 44.85 -28.10
CA GLU A 150 -43.79 46.32 -28.20
C GLU A 150 -45.20 46.66 -27.70
N ASP A 151 -45.29 47.01 -26.42
CA ASP A 151 -46.07 48.11 -25.80
C ASP A 151 -46.07 48.00 -24.27
#